data_AF-A0A968HD23-F1
#
_entry.id   AF-A0A968HD23-F1
#
_cell.length_a   1.000
_cell.length_b   1.000
_cell.length_c   1.000
_cell.angle_alpha   90.00
_cell.angle_beta   90.00
_cell.angle_gamma   90.00
#
_symmetry.space_group_name_H-M   'P 1'
#
loop_
_entity.id
_entity.type
_entity.pdbx_description
1 polymer ?
#
loop_
_entity_poly.entity_id
_entity_poly.type
_entity_poly.pdbx_seq_one_letter_code
_entity_poly.pdbx_strand_id
1 'polypeptide(L)' 'MAKDLPVPEMEKLMLTHTGVKDDDLRQLASQRALAVKDHILKSKQVEPERIFLIEPKSVQPEKKEKVSDSRVDFKLK' A
#
# COMPACT_ATOMS: atom_id res chain seq x y z
N MET A 1 -4.02 28.22 -26.22
CA MET A 1 -5.44 27.86 -26.03
C MET A 1 -5.45 26.46 -25.45
N ALA A 2 -5.86 26.32 -24.19
CA ALA A 2 -5.99 25.02 -23.56
C ALA A 2 -7.08 24.24 -24.31
N LYS A 3 -6.81 22.99 -24.68
CA LYS A 3 -7.83 22.13 -25.29
C LYS A 3 -8.90 21.88 -24.22
N ASP A 4 -10.15 22.30 -24.48
CA ASP A 4 -11.32 21.89 -23.71
C ASP A 4 -11.55 20.40 -23.94
N LEU A 5 -10.81 19.58 -23.20
CA LEU A 5 -11.06 18.15 -23.10
C LEU A 5 -12.23 17.94 -22.12
N PRO A 6 -13.25 17.15 -22.49
CA PRO A 6 -14.23 16.66 -21.55
C PRO A 6 -13.53 16.06 -20.32
N VAL A 7 -14.01 16.38 -19.11
CA VAL A 7 -13.46 15.85 -17.84
C VAL A 7 -13.17 14.33 -17.90
N PRO A 8 -14.05 13.48 -18.46
CA PRO A 8 -13.79 12.03 -18.55
C PRO A 8 -12.59 11.65 -19.43
N GLU A 9 -12.34 12.41 -20.50
CA GLU A 9 -11.20 12.16 -21.39
C GLU A 9 -9.88 12.59 -20.74
N MET A 10 -9.92 13.69 -19.99
CA MET A 10 -8.77 14.16 -19.22
C MET A 10 -8.41 13.18 -18.10
N GLU A 11 -9.41 12.66 -17.35
CA GLU A 11 -9.20 11.63 -16.33
C GLU A 11 -8.57 10.37 -16.92
N LYS A 12 -9.09 9.90 -18.07
CA LYS A 12 -8.55 8.73 -18.77
C LYS A 12 -7.09 8.94 -19.21
N LEU A 13 -6.77 10.11 -19.73
CA LEU A 13 -5.39 10.46 -20.09
C LEU A 13 -4.47 10.50 -18.87
N MET A 14 -4.92 11.09 -17.76
CA MET A 14 -4.14 11.12 -16.52
C MET A 14 -3.84 9.71 -16.02
N LEU A 15 -4.84 8.82 -15.96
CA LEU A 15 -4.65 7.44 -15.53
C LEU A 15 -3.73 6.65 -16.48
N THR A 16 -3.87 6.85 -17.79
CA THR A 16 -3.08 6.13 -18.80
C THR A 16 -1.60 6.51 -18.75
N HIS A 17 -1.30 7.77 -18.41
CA HIS A 17 0.08 8.28 -18.35
C HIS A 17 0.68 8.27 -16.94
N THR A 18 -0.09 7.86 -15.92
CA THR A 18 0.46 7.68 -14.57
C THR A 18 1.27 6.38 -14.52
N GLY A 19 2.58 6.51 -14.63
CA GLY A 19 3.51 5.40 -14.46
C GLY A 19 3.68 5.07 -12.98
N VAL A 20 3.17 3.93 -12.53
CA VAL A 20 3.43 3.39 -11.20
C VAL A 20 4.67 2.51 -11.25
N LYS A 21 5.73 2.87 -10.53
CA LYS A 21 6.96 2.07 -10.44
C LYS A 21 6.91 1.14 -9.23
N ASP A 22 7.74 0.09 -9.25
CA ASP A 22 7.87 -0.84 -8.12
C ASP A 22 8.31 -0.12 -6.83
N ASP A 23 9.16 0.90 -6.94
CA ASP A 23 9.60 1.69 -5.79
C ASP A 23 8.46 2.52 -5.18
N ASP A 24 7.55 3.04 -6.00
CA ASP A 24 6.35 3.75 -5.54
C ASP A 24 5.45 2.81 -4.74
N LEU A 25 5.31 1.56 -5.20
CA LEU A 25 4.56 0.52 -4.49
C LEU A 25 5.22 0.14 -3.17
N ARG A 26 6.56 0.03 -3.12
CA ARG A 26 7.31 -0.21 -1.88
C ARG A 26 7.12 0.93 -0.88
N GLN A 27 7.21 2.17 -1.34
CA GLN A 27 7.01 3.35 -0.49
C GLN A 27 5.58 3.39 0.06
N LEU A 28 4.58 3.13 -0.78
CA LEU A 28 3.18 3.04 -0.36
C LEU A 28 2.96 1.95 0.69
N ALA A 29 3.57 0.77 0.51
CA ALA A 29 3.49 -0.32 1.47
C ALA A 29 4.11 0.07 2.83
N SER A 30 5.28 0.73 2.82
CA SER A 30 5.95 1.23 4.03
C SER A 30 5.07 2.25 4.77
N GLN A 31 4.51 3.23 4.05
CA GLN A 31 3.62 4.24 4.64
C GLN A 31 2.37 3.62 5.28
N ARG A 32 1.73 2.65 4.60
CA ARG A 32 0.57 1.94 5.14
C ARG A 32 0.92 1.18 6.41
N ALA A 33 2.07 0.53 6.45
CA ALA A 33 2.48 -0.26 7.59
C ALA A 33 2.86 0.61 8.79
N LEU A 34 3.45 1.79 8.58
CA LEU A 34 3.64 2.80 9.61
C LEU A 34 2.31 3.29 10.19
N ALA A 35 1.32 3.58 9.34
CA ALA A 35 -0.01 3.99 9.81
C ALA A 35 -0.68 2.91 10.68
N VAL A 36 -0.52 1.63 10.33
CA VAL A 36 -1.02 0.51 11.13
C VAL A 36 -0.27 0.42 12.46
N LYS A 37 1.07 0.53 12.46
CA LYS A 37 1.87 0.56 13.68
C LYS A 37 1.38 1.68 14.61
N ASP A 38 1.23 2.90 14.10
CA ASP A 38 0.77 4.04 14.89
C ASP A 38 -0.64 3.81 15.46
N HIS A 39 -1.52 3.18 14.68
CA HIS A 39 -2.86 2.81 15.15
C HIS A 39 -2.81 1.80 16.31
N ILE A 40 -1.95 0.79 16.22
CA ILE A 40 -1.75 -0.20 17.30
C ILE A 40 -1.16 0.50 18.54
N LEU A 41 -0.17 1.39 18.37
CA LEU A 41 0.43 2.13 19.48
C LEU A 41 -0.59 3.03 20.21
N LYS A 42 -1.49 3.68 19.46
CA LYS A 42 -2.58 4.49 20.03
C LYS A 42 -3.52 3.69 20.94
N SER A 43 -3.65 2.38 20.70
CA SER A 43 -4.46 1.51 21.56
C SER A 43 -3.89 1.33 22.97
N LYS A 44 -2.62 1.69 23.21
CA LYS A 44 -1.87 1.56 24.48
C LYS A 44 -1.82 0.13 25.07
N GLN A 45 -2.24 -0.87 24.31
CA GLN A 45 -2.24 -2.27 24.74
C GLN A 45 -0.92 -2.98 24.41
N VAL A 46 -0.06 -2.35 23.61
CA VAL A 46 1.18 -2.95 23.10
C VAL A 46 2.31 -1.94 23.20
N GLU A 47 3.40 -2.33 23.86
CA GLU A 47 4.63 -1.54 23.92
C GLU A 47 5.29 -1.41 22.54
N PRO A 48 5.87 -0.24 22.20
CA PRO A 48 6.46 -0.02 20.87
C PRO A 48 7.58 -0.97 20.51
N GLU A 49 8.34 -1.42 21.50
CA GLU A 49 9.46 -2.36 21.34
C GLU A 49 9.01 -3.75 20.89
N ARG A 50 7.71 -4.06 20.98
CA ARG A 50 7.12 -5.35 20.56
C ARG A 50 6.60 -5.33 19.13
N ILE A 51 6.60 -4.17 18.46
CA ILE A 51 6.07 -4.01 17.09
C ILE A 51 7.23 -3.81 16.12
N PHE A 52 7.43 -4.81 15.27
CA PHE A 52 8.47 -4.81 14.26
C PHE A 52 7.87 -4.61 12.86
N LEU A 53 8.51 -3.76 12.07
CA LEU A 53 8.18 -3.60 10.66
C LEU A 53 9.17 -4.43 9.84
N ILE A 54 8.66 -5.34 9.02
CA ILE A 54 9.47 -6.24 8.18
C ILE A 54 9.23 -5.86 6.74
N GLU A 55 10.30 -5.59 6.00
CA GLU A 55 10.21 -5.34 4.57
C GLU A 55 9.89 -6.65 3.82
N PRO A 56 8.89 -6.62 2.91
CA PRO A 56 8.57 -7.79 2.11
C PRO A 56 9.68 -8.07 1.09
N LYS A 57 10.05 -9.33 0.95
CA LYS A 57 11.09 -9.79 0.00
C LYS A 57 10.70 -9.60 -1.47
N SER A 58 9.40 -9.49 -1.76
CA SER A 58 8.85 -9.30 -3.10
C SER A 58 7.67 -8.33 -3.06
N VAL A 59 7.48 -7.58 -4.14
CA VAL A 59 6.30 -6.71 -4.36
C VAL A 59 5.09 -7.55 -4.75
N GLN A 60 5.31 -8.74 -5.34
CA GLN A 60 4.23 -9.65 -5.70
C GLN A 60 3.81 -10.49 -4.49
N PRO A 61 2.50 -10.49 -4.14
CA PRO A 61 2.00 -11.32 -3.06
C PRO A 61 2.07 -12.81 -3.41
N GLU A 62 2.30 -13.64 -2.41
CA GLU A 62 2.18 -15.10 -2.58
C GLU A 62 0.74 -15.45 -2.95
N LYS A 63 0.55 -16.17 -4.07
CA LYS A 63 -0.77 -16.69 -4.44
C LYS A 63 -1.19 -17.74 -3.41
N LYS A 64 -2.26 -17.48 -2.66
CA LYS A 64 -2.95 -18.53 -1.89
C LYS A 64 -4.35 -18.71 -2.48
N GLU A 65 -4.79 -19.96 -2.59
CA GLU A 65 -6.10 -20.28 -3.14
C GLU A 65 -7.23 -19.63 -2.32
N LYS A 66 -8.25 -19.13 -3.04
CA LYS A 66 -9.48 -18.52 -2.49
C LYS A 66 -9.31 -17.24 -1.66
N VAL A 67 -8.20 -16.51 -1.80
CA VAL A 67 -8.00 -15.22 -1.09
C VAL A 67 -7.42 -14.18 -2.05
N SER A 68 -7.81 -12.91 -1.87
CA SER A 68 -7.32 -11.78 -2.67
C SER A 68 -5.83 -11.49 -2.45
N ASP A 69 -5.18 -10.99 -3.50
CA ASP A 69 -3.79 -10.54 -3.49
C ASP A 69 -3.58 -9.28 -2.63
N SER A 70 -4.62 -8.45 -2.49
CA SER A 70 -4.66 -7.26 -1.63
C SER A 70 -4.96 -7.64 -0.16
N ARG A 71 -4.02 -8.32 0.50
CA ARG A 71 -4.20 -8.80 1.89
C ARG A 71 -3.00 -8.53 2.78
N VAL A 72 -3.24 -8.55 4.09
CA VAL A 72 -2.22 -8.41 5.13
C VAL A 72 -2.09 -9.74 5.87
N ASP A 73 -0.88 -10.29 5.93
CA ASP A 73 -0.59 -11.52 6.69
C ASP A 73 -0.14 -11.17 8.11
N PHE A 74 -0.98 -11.46 9.10
CA PHE A 74 -0.62 -11.35 10.52
C PHE A 74 -0.11 -12.70 11.03
N LYS A 75 1.12 -12.72 11.56
CA LYS A 75 1.66 -13.87 12.30
C LYS A 75 2.00 -13.43 13.72
N LEU A 76 1.29 -14.00 14.69
CA LEU A 76 1.64 -13.89 16.11
C LEU A 76 2.60 -15.05 16.43
N LYS A 77 3.79 -14.75 16.96
CA LYS A 77 4.70 -15.73 17.54
C LYS A 77 4.72 -15.54 19.05
#